data_AF-A0AAV5TEX2-F1
#
_entry.id   AF-A0AAV5TEX2-F1
#
_cell.length_a   1.000
_cell.length_b   1.000
_cell.length_c   1.000
_cell.angle_alpha   90.00
_cell.angle_beta   90.00
_cell.angle_gamma   90.00
#
_symmetry.space_group_name_H-M   'P 1'
#
loop_
_entity.id
_entity.type
_entity.pdbx_description
1 polymer ?
#
loop_
_entity_poly.entity_id
_entity_poly.type
_entity_poly.pdbx_seq_one_letter_code
_entity_poly.pdbx_strand_id
1 'polypeptide(L)'
;LQSYITVYRKDFLEMEILKKGANINSYSITRSYQLKENMNLMQFFSRLAVPAGFALSPEFLFYPLYTFIPPGIGADWIRYFSIALYDYWMAVIAVVSIISVPLCQPQIAKHMPRGLQHSIFTENIAKYDR
;
A
#
# COMPACT_ATOMS: atom_id res chain seq x y z
N LEU A 1 2.40 -11.84 6.03
CA LEU A 1 2.64 -10.80 7.05
C LEU A 1 3.88 -11.08 7.92
N GLN A 2 4.05 -12.28 8.49
CA GLN A 2 5.19 -12.61 9.36
C GLN A 2 6.56 -12.46 8.66
N SER A 3 6.69 -12.95 7.42
CA SER A 3 7.92 -12.81 6.64
C SER A 3 8.27 -11.34 6.37
N TYR A 4 7.26 -10.53 6.05
CA TYR A 4 7.40 -9.11 5.80
C TYR A 4 7.93 -8.35 7.04
N ILE A 5 7.33 -8.60 8.20
CA ILE A 5 7.76 -8.00 9.47
C ILE A 5 9.19 -8.43 9.82
N THR A 6 9.54 -9.69 9.57
CA THR A 6 10.86 -10.22 9.88
C THR A 6 11.95 -9.58 9.00
N VAL A 7 11.68 -9.43 7.70
CA VAL A 7 12.60 -8.75 6.78
C VAL A 7 12.77 -7.28 7.17
N TYR A 8 11.67 -6.58 7.43
CA TYR A 8 11.71 -5.16 7.84
C TYR A 8 12.56 -4.95 9.10
N ARG A 9 12.41 -5.83 10.10
CA ARG A 9 13.21 -5.77 11.33
C ARG A 9 14.69 -6.04 11.09
N LYS A 10 15.02 -7.02 10.23
CA LYS A 10 16.42 -7.33 9.89
C LYS A 10 17.07 -6.16 9.17
N ASP A 11 16.40 -5.59 8.18
CA ASP A 11 16.90 -4.45 7.41
C ASP A 11 17.10 -3.21 8.30
N PHE A 12 16.19 -2.97 9.24
CA PHE A 12 16.31 -1.89 10.21
C PHE A 12 17.51 -2.07 11.14
N LEU A 13 17.70 -3.27 11.71
CA LEU A 13 18.83 -3.59 12.57
C LEU A 13 20.16 -3.47 11.83
N GLU A 14 20.21 -3.94 10.58
CA GLU A 14 21.41 -3.85 9.74
C GLU A 14 21.77 -2.38 9.46
N MET A 15 20.77 -1.53 9.19
CA MET A 15 20.96 -0.08 9.04
C MET A 15 21.47 0.58 10.33
N GLU A 16 20.99 0.18 11.52
CA GLU A 16 21.51 0.67 12.79
C GLU A 16 22.97 0.26 13.03
N ILE A 17 23.34 -0.97 12.67
CA ILE A 17 24.72 -1.46 12.78
C ILE A 17 25.63 -0.64 11.86
N LEU A 18 25.20 -0.37 10.62
CA LEU A 18 25.95 0.47 9.67
C LEU A 18 26.14 1.91 10.19
N LYS A 19 25.17 2.46 10.95
CA LYS A 19 25.27 3.80 11.55
C LYS A 19 26.26 3.89 12.72
N LYS A 20 26.52 2.79 13.44
CA LYS A 20 27.36 2.79 14.65
C LYS A 20 28.87 2.77 14.38
N GLY A 21 29.30 2.61 13.14
CA GLY A 21 30.72 2.75 12.76
C GLY A 21 31.03 2.04 11.44
N ALA A 22 31.41 2.83 10.44
CA ALA A 22 31.83 2.30 9.15
C ALA A 22 33.21 1.66 9.28
N ASN A 23 33.27 0.32 9.33
CA ASN A 23 34.51 -0.40 9.18
C ASN A 23 34.97 -0.28 7.72
N ILE A 24 36.05 0.48 7.49
CA ILE A 24 36.53 0.98 6.18
C ILE A 24 36.72 -0.15 5.15
N ASN A 25 37.00 -1.38 5.59
CA ASN A 25 37.24 -2.53 4.69
C ASN A 25 36.01 -3.41 4.41
N SER A 26 34.86 -3.15 5.02
CA SER A 26 33.63 -3.95 4.84
C SER A 26 32.46 -3.14 4.26
N TYR A 27 32.64 -1.84 4.04
CA TYR A 27 31.56 -0.95 3.62
C TYR A 27 31.45 -0.90 2.10
N SER A 28 30.45 -1.58 1.54
CA SER A 28 30.00 -1.30 0.18
C SER A 28 28.95 -0.20 0.23
N ILE A 29 29.28 0.98 -0.30
CA ILE A 29 28.34 2.09 -0.48
C ILE A 29 27.04 1.59 -1.11
N THR A 30 27.15 0.69 -2.10
CA THR A 30 26.02 0.06 -2.78
C THR A 30 25.04 -0.65 -1.84
N ARG A 31 25.54 -1.38 -0.82
CA ARG A 31 24.68 -2.12 0.12
C ARG A 31 23.82 -1.17 0.96
N SER A 32 24.39 -0.04 1.39
CA SER A 32 23.64 0.96 2.15
C SER A 32 22.52 1.62 1.34
N TYR A 33 22.74 1.84 0.04
CA TYR A 33 21.71 2.33 -0.88
C TYR A 33 20.59 1.30 -1.06
N GLN A 34 20.94 0.02 -1.25
CA GLN A 34 19.95 -1.06 -1.40
C GLN A 34 19.06 -1.21 -0.15
N LEU A 35 19.66 -1.17 1.05
CA LEU A 35 18.90 -1.21 2.31
C LEU A 35 17.94 -0.02 2.45
N LYS A 36 18.41 1.20 2.14
CA LYS A 36 17.57 2.40 2.17
C LYS A 36 16.42 2.31 1.16
N GLU A 37 16.66 1.79 -0.03
CA GLU A 37 15.65 1.57 -1.06
C GLU A 37 14.60 0.54 -0.63
N ASN A 38 15.04 -0.63 -0.12
CA ASN A 38 14.14 -1.66 0.40
C ASN A 38 13.25 -1.14 1.53
N MET A 39 13.83 -0.41 2.50
CA MET A 39 13.07 0.20 3.59
C MET A 39 12.03 1.20 3.08
N ASN A 40 12.37 2.01 2.06
CA ASN A 40 11.44 2.95 1.45
C ASN A 40 10.30 2.21 0.71
N LEU A 41 10.60 1.14 -0.02
CA LEU A 41 9.60 0.30 -0.68
C LEU A 41 8.65 -0.35 0.34
N MET A 42 9.17 -0.88 1.44
CA MET A 42 8.34 -1.44 2.51
C MET A 42 7.44 -0.36 3.13
N GLN A 43 7.96 0.84 3.42
CA GLN A 43 7.10 1.92 3.91
C GLN A 43 5.99 2.29 2.91
N PHE A 44 6.31 2.32 1.61
CA PHE A 44 5.34 2.54 0.55
C PHE A 44 4.25 1.46 0.54
N PHE A 45 4.62 0.16 0.54
CA PHE A 45 3.64 -0.92 0.56
C PHE A 45 2.78 -0.92 1.82
N SER A 46 3.34 -0.60 2.98
CA SER A 46 2.59 -0.46 4.23
C SER A 46 1.56 0.67 4.14
N ARG A 47 1.89 1.79 3.50
CA ARG A 47 0.96 2.91 3.28
C ARG A 47 -0.12 2.57 2.27
N LEU A 48 0.22 1.84 1.22
CA LEU A 48 -0.72 1.38 0.19
C LEU A 48 -1.68 0.30 0.71
N ALA A 49 -1.25 -0.52 1.68
CA ALA A 49 -2.06 -1.56 2.27
C ALA A 49 -3.30 -1.02 3.01
N VAL A 50 -3.22 0.19 3.58
CA VAL A 50 -4.34 0.82 4.31
C VAL A 50 -5.52 1.14 3.37
N PRO A 51 -5.38 1.97 2.33
CA PRO A 51 -6.48 2.25 1.40
C PRO A 51 -6.93 1.00 0.66
N ALA A 52 -6.02 0.08 0.31
CA ALA A 52 -6.39 -1.20 -0.29
C ALA A 52 -7.28 -2.04 0.65
N GLY A 53 -6.94 -2.11 1.95
CA GLY A 53 -7.76 -2.81 2.95
C GLY A 53 -9.16 -2.22 3.08
N PHE A 54 -9.27 -0.89 3.13
CA PHE A 54 -10.58 -0.22 3.14
C PHE A 54 -11.38 -0.47 1.86
N ALA A 55 -10.72 -0.39 0.70
CA ALA A 55 -11.34 -0.60 -0.59
C ALA A 55 -11.83 -2.05 -0.78
N LEU A 56 -11.17 -3.04 -0.20
CA LEU A 56 -11.60 -4.44 -0.27
C LEU A 56 -12.78 -4.76 0.67
N SER A 57 -13.04 -3.94 1.69
CA SER A 57 -14.05 -4.26 2.72
C SER A 57 -15.47 -4.51 2.19
N PRO A 58 -15.99 -3.78 1.19
CA PRO A 58 -17.35 -4.01 0.69
C PRO A 58 -17.48 -5.27 -0.17
N GLU A 59 -16.38 -5.73 -0.76
CA GLU A 59 -16.34 -7.00 -1.49
C GLU A 59 -16.75 -8.17 -0.58
N PHE A 60 -16.23 -8.17 0.65
CA PHE A 60 -16.58 -9.14 1.69
C PHE A 60 -18.02 -9.00 2.20
N LEU A 61 -18.73 -7.91 1.88
CA LEU A 61 -20.14 -7.73 2.24
C LEU A 61 -21.07 -8.17 1.10
N PHE A 62 -20.79 -7.77 -0.14
CA PHE A 62 -21.69 -8.02 -1.27
C PHE A 62 -21.69 -9.49 -1.72
N TYR A 63 -20.53 -10.15 -1.69
CA TYR A 63 -20.44 -11.54 -2.14
C TYR A 63 -21.21 -12.52 -1.22
N PRO A 64 -21.10 -12.45 0.12
CA PRO A 64 -21.94 -13.27 0.98
C PRO A 64 -23.42 -12.89 0.88
N LEU A 65 -23.75 -11.61 0.74
CA LEU A 65 -25.13 -11.16 0.59
C LEU A 65 -25.81 -11.79 -0.64
N TYR A 66 -25.09 -11.88 -1.77
CA TYR A 66 -25.54 -12.59 -2.96
C TYR A 66 -25.72 -14.10 -2.68
N THR A 67 -24.77 -14.71 -1.97
CA THR A 67 -24.74 -16.17 -1.73
C THR A 67 -25.82 -16.63 -0.74
N PHE A 68 -26.14 -15.81 0.27
CA PHE A 68 -27.11 -16.17 1.30
C PHE A 68 -28.58 -16.02 0.86
N ILE A 69 -28.86 -15.31 -0.25
CA ILE A 69 -30.23 -15.11 -0.76
C ILE A 69 -30.55 -16.23 -1.78
N PRO A 70 -31.46 -17.17 -1.45
CA PRO A 70 -31.82 -18.26 -2.36
C PRO A 70 -32.62 -17.72 -3.56
N PRO A 71 -32.44 -18.31 -4.76
CA PRO A 71 -33.28 -17.99 -5.92
C PRO A 71 -34.74 -18.32 -5.66
N GLY A 72 -35.66 -17.50 -6.19
CA GLY A 72 -37.09 -17.83 -6.24
C GLY A 72 -37.91 -17.49 -4.98
N ILE A 73 -37.33 -16.77 -4.01
CA ILE A 73 -38.04 -16.27 -2.82
C ILE A 73 -38.72 -14.91 -3.08
N GLY A 74 -38.62 -14.37 -4.30
CA GLY A 74 -39.14 -13.04 -4.67
C GLY A 74 -38.21 -11.88 -4.29
N ALA A 75 -37.04 -12.17 -3.70
CA ALA A 75 -35.97 -11.22 -3.41
C ALA A 75 -34.89 -11.16 -4.50
N ASP A 76 -35.18 -11.65 -5.71
CA ASP A 76 -34.18 -11.73 -6.80
C ASP A 76 -33.60 -10.36 -7.18
N TRP A 77 -34.37 -9.29 -6.99
CA TRP A 77 -33.90 -7.92 -7.21
C TRP A 77 -32.70 -7.56 -6.32
N ILE A 78 -32.66 -7.99 -5.05
CA ILE A 78 -31.53 -7.75 -4.14
C ILE A 78 -30.30 -8.50 -4.66
N ARG A 79 -30.50 -9.72 -5.17
CA ARG A 79 -29.43 -10.55 -5.71
C ARG A 79 -28.81 -9.91 -6.95
N TYR A 80 -29.63 -9.43 -7.89
CA TYR A 80 -29.15 -8.70 -9.08
C TYR A 80 -28.51 -7.35 -8.72
N PHE A 81 -29.06 -6.65 -7.72
CA PHE A 81 -28.47 -5.41 -7.24
C PHE A 81 -27.10 -5.63 -6.59
N SER A 82 -26.94 -6.70 -5.79
CA SER A 82 -25.68 -7.03 -5.12
C SER A 82 -24.57 -7.36 -6.12
N ILE A 83 -24.87 -8.10 -7.19
CA ILE A 83 -23.86 -8.43 -8.20
C ILE A 83 -23.50 -7.21 -9.07
N ALA A 84 -24.48 -6.36 -9.41
CA ALA A 84 -24.20 -5.10 -10.11
C ALA A 84 -23.34 -4.15 -9.26
N LEU A 85 -23.62 -4.09 -7.95
CA LEU A 85 -22.84 -3.28 -7.01
C LEU A 85 -21.44 -3.85 -6.80
N TYR A 86 -21.28 -5.17 -6.80
CA TYR A 86 -19.98 -5.85 -6.78
C TYR A 86 -19.13 -5.47 -8.00
N ASP A 87 -19.68 -5.55 -9.21
CA ASP A 87 -18.98 -5.17 -10.45
C ASP A 87 -18.60 -3.68 -10.46
N TYR A 88 -19.53 -2.81 -10.05
CA TYR A 88 -19.24 -1.38 -9.90
C TYR A 88 -18.12 -1.14 -8.88
N TRP A 89 -18.13 -1.86 -7.76
CA TRP A 89 -17.15 -1.69 -6.71
C TRP A 89 -15.74 -2.12 -7.16
N MET A 90 -15.62 -3.15 -7.99
CA MET A 90 -14.34 -3.54 -8.61
C MET A 90 -13.73 -2.41 -9.45
N ALA A 91 -14.57 -1.66 -10.20
CA ALA A 91 -14.11 -0.48 -10.93
C ALA A 91 -13.66 0.65 -9.98
N VAL A 92 -14.37 0.86 -8.87
CA VAL A 92 -13.99 1.84 -7.83
C VAL A 92 -12.63 1.47 -7.20
N ILE A 93 -12.40 0.19 -6.88
CA ILE A 93 -11.11 -0.30 -6.34
C ILE A 93 -9.97 0.03 -7.31
N ALA A 94 -10.16 -0.17 -8.62
CA ALA A 94 -9.14 0.15 -9.61
C ALA A 94 -8.80 1.65 -9.63
N VAL A 95 -9.83 2.52 -9.62
CA VAL A 95 -9.64 3.98 -9.57
C VAL A 95 -8.94 4.40 -8.28
N VAL A 96 -9.37 3.89 -7.12
CA VAL A 96 -8.74 4.17 -5.83
C VAL A 96 -7.28 3.71 -5.82
N SER A 97 -6.97 2.55 -6.39
CA SER A 97 -5.60 2.05 -6.49
C SER A 97 -4.71 2.97 -7.33
N ILE A 98 -5.20 3.41 -8.49
CA ILE A 98 -4.48 4.36 -9.36
C ILE A 98 -4.22 5.68 -8.64
N ILE A 99 -5.20 6.21 -7.91
CA ILE A 99 -5.06 7.46 -7.14
C ILE A 99 -4.14 7.26 -5.92
N SER A 100 -4.15 6.09 -5.29
CA SER A 100 -3.36 5.81 -4.09
C SER A 100 -1.85 5.77 -4.35
N VAL A 101 -1.43 5.35 -5.56
CA VAL A 101 -0.01 5.28 -5.95
C VAL A 101 0.71 6.63 -5.84
N PRO A 102 0.24 7.73 -6.48
CA PRO A 102 0.83 9.06 -6.30
C PRO A 102 0.87 9.51 -4.84
N LEU A 103 -0.20 9.21 -4.09
CA LEU A 103 -0.37 9.65 -2.71
C LEU A 103 0.62 8.96 -1.76
N CYS A 104 1.01 7.73 -2.06
CA CYS A 104 1.91 6.94 -1.22
C CYS A 104 3.40 7.16 -1.58
N GLN A 105 3.73 7.54 -2.84
CA GLN A 105 5.11 7.71 -3.28
C GLN A 105 5.42 9.16 -3.73
N PRO A 106 5.99 9.99 -2.85
CA PRO A 106 6.28 11.40 -3.16
C PRO A 106 7.31 11.57 -4.28
N GLN A 107 8.19 10.58 -4.49
CA GLN A 107 9.16 10.60 -5.59
C GLN A 107 8.47 10.54 -6.96
N ILE A 108 7.37 9.79 -7.08
CA ILE A 108 6.57 9.73 -8.31
C ILE A 108 5.74 11.01 -8.45
N ALA A 109 5.19 11.52 -7.34
CA ALA A 109 4.42 12.77 -7.34
C ALA A 109 5.23 13.96 -7.89
N LYS A 110 6.56 13.99 -7.70
CA LYS A 110 7.44 15.04 -8.25
C LYS A 110 7.41 15.11 -9.79
N HIS A 111 7.15 13.99 -10.46
CA HIS A 111 7.08 13.91 -11.92
C HIS A 111 5.65 14.05 -12.47
N MET A 112 4.65 14.25 -11.60
CA MET A 112 3.26 14.40 -12.01
C MET A 112 2.89 15.87 -12.33
N PRO A 113 1.87 16.08 -13.19
CA PRO A 113 1.33 17.41 -13.46
C PRO A 113 0.80 18.06 -12.18
N ARG A 114 0.88 19.40 -12.12
CA ARG A 114 0.64 20.21 -10.90
C ARG A 114 -0.66 19.88 -10.15
N GLY A 115 -1.72 19.47 -10.84
CA GLY A 115 -3.00 19.08 -10.21
C GLY A 115 -2.95 17.79 -9.38
N LEU A 116 -1.93 16.95 -9.55
CA LEU A 116 -1.76 15.66 -8.88
C LEU A 116 -0.52 15.61 -7.96
N GLN A 117 0.13 16.76 -7.71
CA GLN A 117 1.32 16.83 -6.85
C GLN A 117 1.00 16.77 -5.34
N HIS A 118 -0.27 16.65 -4.97
CA HIS A 118 -0.68 16.55 -3.58
C HIS A 118 -0.36 15.16 -3.03
N SER A 119 0.80 15.01 -2.38
CA SER A 119 1.10 13.85 -1.55
C SER A 119 0.52 14.10 -0.15
N ILE A 120 -0.45 13.28 0.26
CA ILE A 120 -1.02 13.32 1.62
C ILE A 120 0.03 12.89 2.66
N PHE A 121 0.99 12.04 2.28
CA PHE A 121 2.02 11.49 3.17
C PHE A 121 3.37 12.25 3.13
N THR A 122 3.33 13.58 3.09
CA THR A 122 4.53 14.41 2.96
C THR A 122 5.24 14.70 4.30
N GLU A 123 4.73 14.20 5.43
CA GLU A 123 5.37 14.43 6.72
C GLU A 123 6.31 13.28 7.16
N ASN A 124 7.55 13.67 7.47
CA ASN A 124 8.60 12.98 8.23
C ASN A 124 9.80 12.36 7.49
N ILE A 125 9.92 12.41 6.17
CA ILE A 125 11.19 11.98 5.51
C ILE A 125 12.35 12.93 5.88
N ALA A 126 12.06 14.21 6.10
CA ALA A 126 13.06 15.23 6.49
C ALA A 126 13.73 14.97 7.86
N LYS A 127 13.21 14.05 8.69
CA LYS A 127 13.82 13.69 9.98
C LYS A 127 14.89 12.59 9.89
N TYR A 128 14.98 11.86 8.78
CA TYR A 128 15.91 10.73 8.63
C TYR A 128 17.17 11.04 7.81
N ASP A 129 17.22 12.21 7.16
CA ASP A 129 18.38 12.73 6.40
C ASP A 129 19.24 13.73 7.21
N ARG A 130 19.05 13.83 8.54
CA ARG A 130 19.97 14.51 9.46
C ARG A 130 20.69 13.53 10.36
#